data_AF-A0AAW5EKM6-F1
#
_entry.id   AF-A0AAW5EKM6-F1
#
_cell.length_a   1.000
_cell.length_b   1.000
_cell.length_c   1.000
_cell.angle_alpha   90.00
_cell.angle_beta   90.00
_cell.angle_gamma   90.00
#
_symmetry.space_group_name_H-M   'P 1'
#
loop_
_entity.id
_entity.type
_entity.pdbx_description
1 polymer ?
#
loop_
_entity_poly.entity_id
_entity_poly.type
_entity_poly.pdbx_seq_one_letter_code
_entity_poly.pdbx_strand_id
1 'polypeptide(L)'
;IVGLLLGFVLQRGRFCVVGAYRDVFLSKKFTIFIALFIVVALQSIGVWALHSLGYISIKPQEFYWLSTIIGGIIFGFGMVIAGGCATGTWYRAGEGLIGSIAALLFYAFSASAVKYGVLLPLQDNLNTFKISDGTFYQSLGISPWILVLALSLIVGFFVIRELRKPRLKVARLKPRKQGISHILFEKSWHPFVTAVLVALIAILAWPLSSLSGRNYGLGITTPSANLVQYL
;
A
#
# COMPACT_ATOMS: atom_id res chain seq x y z
N ILE A 1 10.45 -13.54 4.77
CA ILE A 1 10.32 -13.95 3.34
C ILE A 1 9.35 -13.04 2.58
N VAL A 2 8.07 -12.96 2.95
CA VAL A 2 7.06 -12.11 2.27
C VAL A 2 7.50 -10.64 2.15
N GLY A 3 8.03 -10.06 3.24
CA GLY A 3 8.54 -8.68 3.23
C GLY A 3 9.73 -8.46 2.29
N LEU A 4 10.59 -9.48 2.09
CA LEU A 4 11.74 -9.41 1.19
C LEU A 4 11.26 -9.42 -0.27
N LEU A 5 10.33 -10.31 -0.60
CA LEU A 5 9.69 -10.34 -1.93
C LEU A 5 8.97 -9.02 -2.23
N LEU A 6 8.20 -8.50 -1.28
CA LEU A 6 7.52 -7.23 -1.43
C LEU A 6 8.52 -6.08 -1.64
N GLY A 7 9.57 -6.00 -0.81
CA GLY A 7 10.61 -4.97 -0.92
C GLY A 7 11.27 -4.98 -2.30
N PHE A 8 11.61 -6.17 -2.82
CA PHE A 8 12.18 -6.33 -4.15
C PHE A 8 11.24 -5.81 -5.26
N VAL A 9 9.95 -6.18 -5.20
CA VAL A 9 8.95 -5.72 -6.18
C VAL A 9 8.72 -4.20 -6.09
N LEU A 10 8.64 -3.66 -4.87
CA LEU A 10 8.43 -2.22 -4.63
C LEU A 10 9.62 -1.39 -5.11
N GLN A 11 10.85 -1.84 -4.84
CA GLN A 11 12.07 -1.19 -5.29
C GLN A 11 12.11 -1.13 -6.83
N ARG A 12 11.82 -2.26 -7.49
CA ARG A 12 11.81 -2.35 -8.95
C ARG A 12 10.69 -1.55 -9.61
N GLY A 13 9.51 -1.56 -8.99
CA GLY A 13 8.34 -0.82 -9.46
C GLY A 13 8.32 0.66 -9.10
N ARG A 14 9.24 1.11 -8.23
CA ARG A 14 9.25 2.47 -7.65
C ARG A 14 7.85 2.90 -7.19
N PHE A 15 7.17 1.99 -6.50
CA PHE A 15 5.79 2.17 -6.11
C PHE A 15 5.68 3.16 -4.95
N CYS A 16 5.38 4.41 -5.29
CA CYS A 16 5.25 5.49 -4.32
C CYS A 16 3.92 6.23 -4.52
N VAL A 17 3.09 6.24 -3.46
CA VAL A 17 1.77 6.90 -3.49
C VAL A 17 1.93 8.42 -3.67
N VAL A 18 2.86 9.04 -2.96
CA VAL A 18 3.18 10.47 -3.11
C VAL A 18 3.67 10.78 -4.53
N GLY A 19 4.46 9.88 -5.11
CA GLY A 19 4.90 9.98 -6.50
C GLY A 19 3.73 9.93 -7.48
N ALA A 20 2.75 9.06 -7.24
CA ALA A 20 1.55 8.96 -8.07
C ALA A 20 0.74 10.27 -8.06
N TYR A 21 0.51 10.87 -6.90
CA TYR A 21 -0.16 12.17 -6.81
C TYR A 21 0.64 13.27 -7.51
N ARG A 22 1.95 13.34 -7.27
CA ARG A 22 2.82 14.33 -7.92
C ARG A 22 2.79 14.19 -9.44
N ASP A 23 2.84 12.97 -9.97
CA ASP A 23 2.82 12.72 -11.41
C ASP A 23 1.48 13.11 -12.06
N VAL A 24 0.37 12.99 -11.33
CA VAL A 24 -0.95 13.48 -11.76
C VAL A 24 -0.98 15.00 -11.81
N PHE A 25 -0.52 15.69 -10.75
CA PHE A 25 -0.58 17.14 -10.67
C PHE A 25 0.43 17.84 -11.61
N LEU A 26 1.69 17.37 -11.64
CA LEU A 26 2.76 18.03 -12.40
C LEU A 26 2.83 17.53 -13.84
N SER A 27 2.78 16.21 -14.05
CA SER A 27 3.05 15.59 -15.35
C SER A 27 1.79 15.14 -16.10
N LYS A 28 0.59 15.26 -15.49
CA LYS A 28 -0.68 14.73 -16.01
C LYS A 28 -0.57 13.24 -16.43
N LYS A 29 0.31 12.48 -15.76
CA LYS A 29 0.54 11.06 -16.01
C LYS A 29 -0.24 10.24 -14.99
N PHE A 30 -1.24 9.50 -15.46
CA PHE A 30 -2.12 8.71 -14.60
C PHE A 30 -1.64 7.26 -14.41
N THR A 31 -0.52 6.87 -15.01
CA THR A 31 -0.09 5.47 -15.08
C THR A 31 0.14 4.85 -13.69
N ILE A 32 0.85 5.52 -12.78
CA ILE A 32 1.09 5.00 -11.41
C ILE A 32 -0.19 5.12 -10.56
N PHE A 33 -0.98 6.17 -10.77
CA PHE A 33 -2.25 6.36 -10.07
C PHE A 33 -3.23 5.22 -10.38
N ILE A 34 -3.41 4.87 -11.67
CA ILE A 34 -4.21 3.72 -12.09
C ILE A 34 -3.61 2.42 -11.55
N ALA A 35 -2.29 2.29 -11.49
CA ALA A 35 -1.64 1.13 -10.90
C ALA A 35 -2.01 0.92 -9.41
N LEU A 36 -2.16 2.00 -8.63
CA LEU A 36 -2.66 1.90 -7.25
C LEU A 36 -4.10 1.37 -7.19
N PHE A 37 -4.97 1.85 -8.08
CA PHE A 37 -6.35 1.34 -8.17
C PHE A 37 -6.41 -0.14 -8.57
N ILE A 38 -5.51 -0.61 -9.43
CA ILE A 38 -5.38 -2.05 -9.75
C ILE A 38 -5.05 -2.85 -8.49
N VAL A 39 -4.09 -2.38 -7.68
CA VAL A 39 -3.75 -3.06 -6.41
C VAL A 39 -4.98 -3.14 -5.50
N VAL A 40 -5.70 -2.03 -5.32
CA VAL A 40 -6.90 -1.97 -4.46
C VAL A 40 -8.00 -2.91 -4.98
N ALA A 41 -8.24 -2.93 -6.29
CA ALA A 41 -9.26 -3.80 -6.89
C ALA A 41 -8.94 -5.27 -6.72
N LEU A 42 -7.71 -5.69 -7.08
CA LEU A 42 -7.27 -7.08 -6.93
C LEU A 42 -7.24 -7.51 -5.47
N GLN A 43 -6.78 -6.64 -4.57
CA GLN A 43 -6.77 -6.92 -3.14
C GLN A 43 -8.20 -7.11 -2.61
N SER A 44 -9.14 -6.27 -3.02
CA SER A 44 -10.54 -6.38 -2.60
C SER A 44 -11.15 -7.71 -3.04
N ILE A 45 -10.91 -8.13 -4.30
CA ILE A 45 -11.35 -9.43 -4.81
C ILE A 45 -10.72 -10.57 -4.00
N GLY A 46 -9.40 -10.53 -3.80
CA GLY A 46 -8.68 -11.59 -3.11
C GLY A 46 -9.12 -11.76 -1.65
N VAL A 47 -9.22 -10.66 -0.89
CA VAL A 47 -9.61 -10.71 0.53
C VAL A 47 -11.03 -11.24 0.70
N TRP A 48 -11.99 -10.80 -0.13
CA TRP A 48 -13.36 -11.32 -0.07
C TRP A 48 -13.46 -12.78 -0.50
N ALA A 49 -12.69 -13.19 -1.51
CA ALA A 49 -12.62 -14.60 -1.90
C ALA A 49 -12.10 -15.48 -0.76
N LEU A 50 -10.99 -15.09 -0.12
CA LEU A 50 -10.45 -15.82 1.04
C LEU A 50 -11.40 -15.82 2.24
N HIS A 51 -12.17 -14.75 2.44
CA HIS A 51 -13.19 -14.69 3.48
C HIS A 51 -14.35 -15.66 3.18
N SER A 52 -14.84 -15.72 1.94
CA SER A 52 -15.90 -16.68 1.55
C SER A 52 -15.47 -18.14 1.66
N LEU A 53 -14.17 -18.41 1.51
CA LEU A 53 -13.59 -19.74 1.67
C LEU A 53 -13.35 -20.12 3.14
N GLY A 54 -13.63 -19.23 4.09
CA GLY A 54 -13.49 -19.48 5.53
C GLY A 54 -12.06 -19.45 6.07
N TYR A 55 -11.06 -19.16 5.23
CA TYR A 55 -9.65 -19.10 5.67
C TYR A 55 -9.33 -17.87 6.53
N ILE A 56 -10.18 -16.84 6.50
CA ILE A 56 -9.96 -15.55 7.17
C ILE A 56 -11.26 -15.03 7.79
N SER A 57 -11.20 -14.65 9.06
CA SER A 57 -12.23 -13.81 9.68
C SER A 57 -11.84 -12.33 9.56
N ILE A 58 -12.59 -11.59 8.73
CA ILE A 58 -12.48 -10.13 8.70
C ILE A 58 -13.17 -9.61 9.96
N LYS A 59 -12.39 -9.17 10.96
CA LYS A 59 -12.97 -8.49 12.11
C LYS A 59 -13.50 -7.13 11.64
N PRO A 60 -14.77 -6.78 11.93
CA PRO A 60 -15.27 -5.43 11.66
C PRO A 60 -14.38 -4.43 12.40
N GLN A 61 -13.73 -3.55 11.65
CA GLN A 61 -12.94 -2.46 12.23
C GLN A 61 -13.90 -1.34 12.59
N GLU A 62 -13.84 -0.89 13.84
CA GLU A 62 -14.54 0.34 14.25
C GLU A 62 -13.95 1.53 13.49
N PHE A 63 -14.79 2.41 12.97
CA PHE A 63 -14.31 3.61 12.27
C PHE A 63 -14.22 4.79 13.23
N TYR A 64 -12.98 5.19 13.52
CA TYR A 64 -12.66 6.37 14.32
C TYR A 64 -12.53 7.59 13.41
N TRP A 65 -13.64 8.24 13.10
CA TRP A 65 -13.66 9.31 12.08
C TRP A 65 -12.74 10.48 12.46
N LEU A 66 -12.76 10.92 13.72
CA LEU A 66 -11.98 12.05 14.19
C LEU A 66 -10.47 11.73 14.17
N SER A 67 -10.08 10.58 14.71
CA SER A 67 -8.70 10.08 14.65
C SER A 67 -8.20 9.93 13.21
N THR A 68 -9.07 9.48 12.29
CA THR A 68 -8.71 9.27 10.87
C THR A 68 -8.48 10.59 10.13
N ILE A 69 -9.32 11.60 10.36
CA ILE A 69 -9.17 12.92 9.72
C ILE A 69 -7.90 13.62 10.23
N ILE A 70 -7.76 13.75 11.56
CA ILE A 70 -6.62 14.44 12.17
C ILE A 70 -5.32 13.71 11.83
N GLY A 71 -5.29 12.39 12.02
CA GLY A 71 -4.15 11.55 11.70
C GLY A 71 -3.80 11.58 10.21
N GLY A 72 -4.81 11.56 9.33
CA GLY A 72 -4.62 11.64 7.88
C GLY A 72 -3.97 12.95 7.42
N ILE A 73 -4.38 14.09 7.99
CA ILE A 73 -3.81 15.41 7.68
C ILE A 73 -2.36 15.49 8.14
N ILE A 74 -2.08 15.11 9.39
CA ILE A 74 -0.72 15.12 9.95
C ILE A 74 0.20 14.18 9.16
N PHE A 75 -0.28 12.96 8.88
CA PHE A 75 0.48 11.97 8.11
C PHE A 75 0.72 12.46 6.67
N GLY A 76 -0.27 13.11 6.04
CA GLY A 76 -0.13 13.72 4.72
C GLY A 76 0.94 14.79 4.67
N PHE A 77 0.92 15.74 5.61
CA PHE A 77 1.92 16.80 5.71
C PHE A 77 3.32 16.23 5.97
N GLY A 78 3.42 15.24 6.87
CA GLY A 78 4.66 14.52 7.14
C GLY A 78 5.22 13.81 5.90
N MET A 79 4.38 13.17 5.08
CA MET A 79 4.80 12.53 3.83
C MET A 79 5.39 13.51 2.81
N VAL A 80 4.86 14.74 2.74
CA VAL A 80 5.38 15.77 1.84
C VAL A 80 6.74 16.27 2.31
N ILE A 81 6.89 16.55 3.61
CA ILE A 81 8.17 17.01 4.19
C ILE A 81 9.25 15.93 4.08
N ALA A 82 8.89 14.67 4.36
CA ALA A 82 9.83 13.55 4.28
C ALA A 82 10.19 13.16 2.83
N GLY A 83 9.47 13.66 1.82
CA GLY A 83 9.71 13.35 0.41
C GLY A 83 9.43 11.88 0.02
N GLY A 84 8.59 11.17 0.80
CA GLY A 84 8.30 9.74 0.62
C GLY A 84 7.03 9.28 1.33
N CYS A 85 6.41 8.23 0.79
CA CYS A 85 5.34 7.50 1.49
C CYS A 85 5.91 6.36 2.35
N ALA A 86 5.10 5.75 3.21
CA ALA A 86 5.55 4.68 4.11
C ALA A 86 6.25 3.52 3.39
N THR A 87 5.72 3.02 2.26
CA THR A 87 6.43 2.00 1.44
C THR A 87 7.70 2.57 0.82
N GLY A 88 7.63 3.82 0.35
CA GLY A 88 8.70 4.57 -0.29
C GLY A 88 9.94 4.73 0.56
N THR A 89 9.76 5.10 1.83
CA THR A 89 10.87 5.31 2.77
C THR A 89 11.60 4.01 3.10
N TRP A 90 10.87 2.90 3.25
CA TRP A 90 11.47 1.58 3.52
C TRP A 90 12.40 1.10 2.40
N TYR A 91 11.95 1.05 1.14
CA TYR A 91 12.82 0.55 0.07
C TYR A 91 13.93 1.54 -0.28
N ARG A 92 13.70 2.86 -0.17
CA ARG A 92 14.74 3.88 -0.41
C ARG A 92 15.81 3.90 0.68
N ALA A 93 15.43 3.63 1.93
CA ALA A 93 16.39 3.40 3.00
C ALA A 93 17.28 2.19 2.66
N GLY A 94 16.69 1.11 2.13
CA GLY A 94 17.44 -0.05 1.61
C GLY A 94 18.32 0.25 0.39
N GLU A 95 18.02 1.29 -0.40
CA GLU A 95 18.87 1.79 -1.49
C GLU A 95 20.02 2.70 -1.01
N GLY A 96 20.09 3.02 0.29
CA GLY A 96 21.13 3.86 0.87
C GLY A 96 20.83 5.36 0.87
N LEU A 97 19.57 5.77 0.64
CA LEU A 97 19.21 7.18 0.76
C LEU A 97 19.17 7.61 2.24
N ILE A 98 20.18 8.37 2.66
CA ILE A 98 20.33 8.88 4.03
C ILE A 98 19.07 9.63 4.50
N GLY A 99 18.49 10.47 3.65
CA GLY A 99 17.25 11.19 3.98
C GLY A 99 16.06 10.26 4.26
N SER A 100 15.96 9.13 3.55
CA SER A 100 14.91 8.13 3.79
C SER A 100 15.17 7.30 5.05
N ILE A 101 16.42 7.07 5.41
CA ILE A 101 16.81 6.41 6.67
C ILE A 101 16.38 7.29 7.86
N ALA A 102 16.72 8.58 7.83
CA ALA A 102 16.30 9.52 8.87
C ALA A 102 14.77 9.58 8.98
N ALA A 103 14.06 9.72 7.86
CA ALA A 103 12.60 9.73 7.85
C ALA A 103 11.99 8.43 8.43
N LEU A 104 12.60 7.28 8.16
CA LEU A 104 12.15 5.99 8.66
C LEU A 104 12.33 5.84 10.17
N LEU A 105 13.44 6.36 10.72
CA LEU A 105 13.68 6.37 12.17
C LEU A 105 12.65 7.24 12.90
N PHE A 106 12.44 8.48 12.46
CA PHE A 106 11.43 9.37 13.05
C PHE A 106 10.01 8.82 12.90
N TYR A 107 9.70 8.23 11.75
CA TYR A 107 8.42 7.57 11.51
C TYR A 107 8.19 6.40 12.47
N ALA A 108 9.18 5.51 12.64
CA ALA A 108 9.06 4.37 13.52
C ALA A 108 8.96 4.78 15.00
N PHE A 109 9.75 5.79 15.41
CA PHE A 109 9.69 6.36 16.76
C PHE A 109 8.34 7.02 17.05
N SER A 110 7.86 7.87 16.14
CA SER A 110 6.54 8.52 16.26
C SER A 110 5.40 7.49 16.29
N ALA A 111 5.47 6.47 15.44
CA ALA A 111 4.48 5.38 15.44
C ALA A 111 4.49 4.59 16.76
N SER A 112 5.66 4.35 17.36
CA SER A 112 5.79 3.70 18.67
C SER A 112 5.27 4.59 19.80
N ALA A 113 5.62 5.89 19.80
CA ALA A 113 5.19 6.85 20.81
C ALA A 113 3.66 7.02 20.88
N VAL A 114 2.99 6.92 19.73
CA VAL A 114 1.52 7.00 19.62
C VAL A 114 0.85 5.68 20.02
N LYS A 115 1.41 4.53 19.61
CA LYS A 115 0.81 3.21 19.89
C LYS A 115 1.08 2.65 21.30
N TYR A 116 2.25 2.92 21.85
CA TYR A 116 2.76 2.29 23.07
C TYR A 116 3.34 3.30 24.07
N GLY A 117 3.46 4.56 23.68
CA GLY A 117 4.12 5.59 24.47
C GLY A 117 3.18 6.64 25.06
N VAL A 118 3.76 7.80 25.37
CA VAL A 118 3.12 8.90 26.13
C VAL A 118 1.87 9.48 25.45
N LEU A 119 1.68 9.26 24.15
CA LEU A 119 0.52 9.78 23.41
C LEU A 119 -0.68 8.81 23.36
N LEU A 120 -0.57 7.62 23.96
CA LEU A 120 -1.68 6.70 24.19
C LEU A 120 -2.97 7.37 24.74
N PRO A 121 -2.93 8.16 25.82
CA PRO A 121 -4.15 8.77 26.37
C PRO A 121 -4.79 9.77 25.40
N LEU A 122 -4.00 10.46 24.57
CA LEU A 122 -4.53 11.34 23.53
C LEU A 122 -5.20 10.52 22.42
N GLN A 123 -4.61 9.38 22.05
CA GLN A 123 -5.21 8.50 21.08
C GLN A 123 -6.52 7.87 21.60
N ASP A 124 -6.55 7.43 22.85
CA ASP A 124 -7.75 6.85 23.46
C ASP A 124 -8.89 7.88 23.57
N ASN A 125 -8.57 9.12 23.94
CA ASN A 125 -9.54 10.22 23.94
C ASN A 125 -10.12 10.49 22.55
N LEU A 126 -9.30 10.46 21.50
CA LEU A 126 -9.77 10.63 20.12
C LEU A 126 -10.56 9.42 19.62
N ASN A 127 -10.22 8.22 20.09
CA ASN A 127 -10.90 6.98 19.75
C ASN A 127 -12.24 6.79 20.47
N THR A 128 -12.66 7.69 21.37
CA THR A 128 -14.01 7.67 21.95
C THR A 128 -15.09 7.98 20.91
N PHE A 129 -14.76 8.75 19.86
CA PHE A 129 -15.66 9.09 18.77
C PHE A 129 -15.70 7.98 17.72
N LYS A 130 -16.43 6.90 18.03
CA LYS A 130 -16.55 5.71 17.18
C LYS A 130 -17.84 5.69 16.38
N ILE A 131 -17.76 5.19 15.16
CA ILE A 131 -18.91 4.74 14.38
C ILE A 131 -18.76 3.22 14.23
N SER A 132 -19.74 2.48 14.76
CA SER A 132 -19.74 1.01 14.78
C SER A 132 -19.85 0.40 13.38
N ASP A 133 -20.46 1.11 12.43
CA ASP A 133 -20.53 0.73 11.02
C ASP A 133 -19.31 1.26 10.25
N GLY A 134 -18.13 0.72 10.57
CA GLY A 134 -16.88 1.18 9.96
C GLY A 134 -16.64 0.68 8.52
N THR A 135 -17.59 -0.04 7.94
CA THR A 135 -17.43 -0.64 6.62
C THR A 135 -18.54 -0.24 5.66
N PHE A 136 -18.14 0.09 4.43
CA PHE A 136 -19.03 0.61 3.38
C PHE A 136 -20.18 -0.36 3.04
N TYR A 137 -19.96 -1.67 3.18
CA TYR A 137 -21.00 -2.68 2.92
C TYR A 137 -22.03 -2.76 4.05
N GLN A 138 -21.65 -2.53 5.31
CA GLN A 138 -22.58 -2.50 6.45
C GLN A 138 -23.46 -1.24 6.39
N SER A 139 -22.88 -0.08 6.08
CA SER A 139 -23.65 1.17 6.00
C SER A 139 -24.64 1.21 4.83
N LEU A 140 -24.34 0.54 3.71
CA LEU A 140 -25.24 0.48 2.55
C LEU A 140 -26.20 -0.73 2.58
N GLY A 141 -25.95 -1.74 3.42
CA GLY A 141 -26.74 -2.98 3.44
C GLY A 141 -26.63 -3.82 2.15
N ILE A 142 -25.62 -3.56 1.31
CA ILE A 142 -25.43 -4.21 0.01
C ILE A 142 -24.40 -5.34 0.12
N SER A 143 -24.61 -6.41 -0.66
CA SER A 143 -23.62 -7.50 -0.70
C SER A 143 -22.23 -7.00 -1.13
N PRO A 144 -21.15 -7.38 -0.43
CA PRO A 144 -19.80 -6.92 -0.73
C PRO A 144 -19.34 -7.21 -2.17
N TRP A 145 -19.81 -8.31 -2.76
CA TRP A 145 -19.47 -8.72 -4.13
C TRP A 145 -19.92 -7.72 -5.19
N ILE A 146 -21.05 -7.05 -5.00
CA ILE A 146 -21.55 -6.03 -5.94
C ILE A 146 -20.59 -4.83 -5.96
N LEU A 147 -20.14 -4.38 -4.78
CA LEU A 147 -19.18 -3.28 -4.66
C LEU A 147 -17.82 -3.65 -5.28
N VAL A 148 -17.35 -4.87 -5.03
CA VAL A 148 -16.10 -5.39 -5.60
C VAL A 148 -16.17 -5.47 -7.14
N LEU A 149 -17.27 -5.97 -7.69
CA LEU A 149 -17.49 -6.04 -9.14
C LEU A 149 -17.54 -4.65 -9.78
N ALA A 150 -18.29 -3.72 -9.18
CA ALA A 150 -18.37 -2.34 -9.66
C ALA A 150 -16.98 -1.68 -9.69
N LEU A 151 -16.21 -1.82 -8.61
CA LEU A 151 -14.85 -1.28 -8.51
C LEU A 151 -13.91 -1.93 -9.54
N SER A 152 -13.98 -3.25 -9.72
CA SER A 152 -13.19 -3.98 -10.71
C SER A 152 -13.48 -3.54 -12.16
N LEU A 153 -14.75 -3.33 -12.51
CA LEU A 153 -15.15 -2.85 -13.83
C LEU A 153 -14.65 -1.42 -14.10
N ILE A 154 -14.79 -0.53 -13.12
CA ILE A 154 -14.30 0.86 -13.22
C ILE A 154 -12.79 0.87 -13.46
N VAL A 155 -12.04 0.10 -12.66
CA VAL A 155 -10.58 0.02 -12.80
C VAL A 155 -10.20 -0.61 -14.14
N GLY A 156 -10.87 -1.69 -14.56
CA GLY A 156 -10.65 -2.31 -15.87
C GLY A 156 -10.83 -1.34 -17.03
N PHE A 157 -11.88 -0.50 -16.98
CA PHE A 157 -12.11 0.55 -17.97
C PHE A 157 -10.95 1.56 -18.01
N PHE A 158 -10.50 2.06 -16.86
CA PHE A 158 -9.37 3.00 -16.79
C PHE A 158 -8.05 2.38 -17.28
N VAL A 159 -7.81 1.10 -16.97
CA VAL A 159 -6.62 0.37 -17.46
C VAL A 159 -6.63 0.25 -18.97
N ILE A 160 -7.76 -0.16 -19.57
CA ILE A 160 -7.89 -0.27 -21.03
C ILE A 160 -7.67 1.10 -21.68
N ARG A 161 -8.27 2.16 -21.13
CA ARG A 161 -8.11 3.52 -21.65
C ARG A 161 -6.65 4.00 -21.60
N GLU A 162 -5.92 3.66 -20.54
CA GLU A 162 -4.51 4.03 -20.41
C GLU A 162 -3.60 3.18 -21.32
N LEU A 163 -3.91 1.89 -21.50
CA LEU A 163 -3.16 1.01 -22.41
C LEU A 163 -3.35 1.36 -23.89
N ARG A 164 -4.50 1.93 -24.27
CA ARG A 164 -4.78 2.39 -25.63
C ARG A 164 -4.04 3.66 -26.04
N LYS A 165 -3.39 4.38 -25.10
CA LYS A 165 -2.63 5.58 -25.45
C LYS A 165 -1.38 5.21 -26.26
N PRO A 166 -1.09 5.92 -27.38
CA PRO A 166 0.09 5.64 -28.19
C PRO A 166 1.35 5.87 -27.36
N ARG A 167 2.21 4.86 -27.31
CA ARG A 167 3.50 4.95 -26.60
C ARG A 167 4.56 5.52 -27.53
N LEU A 168 5.22 6.58 -27.08
CA LEU A 168 6.42 7.08 -27.74
C LEU A 168 7.49 5.99 -27.70
N LYS A 169 7.99 5.57 -28.88
CA LYS A 169 9.10 4.64 -28.99
C LYS A 169 10.38 5.36 -28.61
N VAL A 170 10.75 5.27 -27.33
CA VAL A 170 12.04 5.77 -26.84
C VAL A 170 13.13 4.76 -27.23
N ALA A 171 14.20 5.24 -27.86
CA ALA A 171 15.36 4.42 -28.19
C ALA A 171 15.94 3.80 -26.92
N ARG A 172 16.14 2.48 -26.92
CA ARG A 172 16.70 1.74 -25.78
C ARG A 172 18.12 1.31 -26.14
N LEU A 173 19.03 1.44 -25.18
CA LEU A 173 20.39 0.92 -25.28
C LEU A 173 20.36 -0.61 -25.38
N LYS A 174 21.37 -1.18 -26.05
CA LYS A 174 21.51 -2.63 -26.22
C LYS A 174 21.59 -3.30 -24.83
N PRO A 175 20.81 -4.36 -24.57
CA PRO A 175 20.78 -5.02 -23.26
C PRO A 175 22.16 -5.59 -22.92
N ARG A 176 22.61 -5.43 -21.68
CA ARG A 176 23.96 -5.82 -21.23
C ARG A 176 23.97 -7.20 -20.57
N LYS A 177 22.83 -7.66 -20.05
CA LYS A 177 22.63 -9.02 -19.51
C LYS A 177 21.67 -9.82 -20.40
N GLN A 178 21.84 -11.14 -20.41
CA GLN A 178 20.97 -12.08 -21.14
C GLN A 178 20.14 -12.94 -20.16
N GLY A 179 18.97 -13.39 -20.61
CA GLY A 179 18.07 -14.29 -19.85
C GLY A 179 17.22 -13.61 -18.76
N ILE A 180 16.85 -14.39 -17.73
CA ILE A 180 15.95 -13.95 -16.64
C ILE A 180 16.56 -12.78 -15.84
N SER A 181 17.89 -12.72 -15.79
CA SER A 181 18.63 -11.62 -15.15
C SER A 181 18.39 -10.27 -15.84
N HIS A 182 18.16 -10.25 -17.15
CA HIS A 182 17.80 -9.02 -17.88
C HIS A 182 16.42 -8.49 -17.47
N ILE A 183 15.45 -9.39 -17.31
CA ILE A 183 14.07 -9.05 -16.96
C ILE A 183 13.97 -8.57 -15.51
N LEU A 184 14.72 -9.22 -14.60
CA LEU A 184 14.73 -8.87 -13.18
C LEU A 184 15.58 -7.63 -12.88
N PHE A 185 16.74 -7.46 -13.54
CA PHE A 185 17.72 -6.45 -13.14
C PHE A 185 17.87 -5.26 -14.10
N GLU A 186 17.59 -5.40 -15.39
CA GLU A 186 17.83 -4.33 -16.39
C GLU A 186 16.55 -3.71 -16.96
N LYS A 187 15.47 -4.47 -17.11
CA LYS A 187 14.21 -3.97 -17.67
C LYS A 187 13.42 -3.21 -16.60
N SER A 188 13.05 -1.96 -16.87
CA SER A 188 12.07 -1.24 -16.03
C SER A 188 10.71 -1.93 -16.15
N TRP A 189 10.14 -2.34 -15.01
CA TRP A 189 8.85 -3.01 -14.99
C TRP A 189 7.74 -2.00 -15.28
N HIS A 190 6.70 -2.46 -15.99
CA HIS A 190 5.53 -1.62 -16.20
C HIS A 190 4.78 -1.47 -14.86
N PRO A 191 4.32 -0.27 -14.48
CA PRO A 191 3.62 -0.04 -13.21
C PRO A 191 2.46 -1.00 -12.93
N PHE A 192 1.78 -1.45 -13.99
CA PHE A 192 0.69 -2.44 -13.89
C PHE A 192 1.17 -3.85 -13.52
N VAL A 193 2.33 -4.29 -14.03
CA VAL A 193 2.89 -5.60 -13.67
C VAL A 193 3.29 -5.61 -12.20
N THR A 194 3.93 -4.52 -11.76
CA THR A 194 4.27 -4.33 -10.36
C THR A 194 3.02 -4.28 -9.48
N ALA A 195 1.91 -3.69 -9.95
CA ALA A 195 0.64 -3.63 -9.22
C ALA A 195 0.08 -5.04 -8.97
N VAL A 196 0.01 -5.84 -10.03
CA VAL A 196 -0.49 -7.22 -9.96
C VAL A 196 0.37 -8.05 -9.01
N LEU A 197 1.70 -7.93 -9.10
CA LEU A 197 2.60 -8.67 -8.22
C LEU A 197 2.47 -8.25 -6.76
N VAL A 198 2.34 -6.95 -6.47
CA VAL A 198 2.09 -6.46 -5.11
C VAL A 198 0.76 -7.01 -4.57
N ALA A 199 -0.30 -7.00 -5.39
CA ALA A 199 -1.60 -7.54 -4.99
C ALA A 199 -1.54 -9.05 -4.71
N LEU A 200 -0.90 -9.84 -5.56
CA LEU A 200 -0.73 -11.28 -5.34
C LEU A 200 0.06 -11.57 -4.05
N ILE A 201 1.13 -10.84 -3.79
CA ILE A 201 1.91 -10.97 -2.55
C ILE A 201 1.05 -10.59 -1.35
N ALA A 202 0.25 -9.53 -1.43
CA ALA A 202 -0.62 -9.09 -0.36
C ALA A 202 -1.79 -10.06 -0.08
N ILE A 203 -2.29 -10.74 -1.12
CA ILE A 203 -3.28 -11.83 -1.00
C ILE A 203 -2.66 -13.03 -0.27
N LEU A 204 -1.47 -13.46 -0.69
CA LEU A 204 -0.74 -14.56 -0.04
C LEU A 204 -0.30 -14.23 1.40
N ALA A 205 -0.10 -12.95 1.72
CA ALA A 205 0.27 -12.53 3.06
C ALA A 205 -0.81 -12.79 4.11
N TRP A 206 -2.09 -12.81 3.74
CA TRP A 206 -3.18 -13.05 4.67
C TRP A 206 -3.18 -14.45 5.31
N PRO A 207 -3.19 -15.57 4.55
CA PRO A 207 -3.14 -16.91 5.14
C PRO A 207 -1.83 -17.15 5.88
N LEU A 208 -0.72 -16.58 5.41
CA LEU A 208 0.56 -16.66 6.13
C LEU A 208 0.52 -15.88 7.45
N SER A 209 -0.18 -14.75 7.50
CA SER A 209 -0.34 -13.95 8.71
C SER A 209 -1.29 -14.63 9.71
N SER A 210 -2.37 -15.26 9.25
CA SER A 210 -3.28 -16.01 10.13
C SER A 210 -2.58 -17.22 10.78
N LEU A 211 -1.72 -17.91 10.04
CA LEU A 211 -0.87 -18.99 10.58
C LEU A 211 0.11 -18.49 11.66
N SER A 212 0.59 -17.25 11.54
CA SER A 212 1.43 -16.60 12.57
C SER A 212 0.64 -16.01 13.75
N GLY A 213 -0.69 -16.23 13.83
CA GLY A 213 -1.55 -15.72 14.90
C GLY A 213 -2.00 -14.26 14.74
N ARG A 214 -1.73 -13.62 13.60
CA ARG A 214 -2.11 -12.23 13.32
C ARG A 214 -3.14 -12.14 12.19
N ASN A 215 -4.40 -11.89 12.51
CA ASN A 215 -5.48 -11.74 11.52
C ASN A 215 -5.52 -10.33 10.90
N TYR A 216 -4.41 -9.89 10.31
CA TYR A 216 -4.32 -8.61 9.61
C TYR A 216 -3.53 -8.76 8.32
N GLY A 217 -3.98 -8.07 7.27
CA GLY A 217 -3.26 -7.95 6.01
C GLY A 217 -1.95 -7.17 6.13
N LEU A 218 -1.25 -7.03 5.01
CA LEU A 218 0.07 -6.42 4.97
C LEU A 218 0.07 -4.97 5.53
N GLY A 219 0.94 -4.69 6.49
CA GLY A 219 1.00 -3.41 7.18
C GLY A 219 2.44 -2.97 7.45
N ILE A 220 2.65 -1.66 7.50
CA ILE A 220 3.99 -1.05 7.60
C ILE A 220 4.16 -0.33 8.94
N THR A 221 3.15 0.44 9.35
CA THR A 221 3.12 1.21 10.62
C THR A 221 3.34 0.32 11.84
N THR A 222 2.60 -0.79 11.94
CA THR A 222 2.59 -1.63 13.15
C THR A 222 3.90 -2.41 13.30
N PRO A 223 4.44 -3.08 12.25
CA PRO A 223 5.76 -3.69 12.35
C PRO A 223 6.87 -2.67 12.62
N SER A 224 6.81 -1.47 12.02
CA SER A 224 7.77 -0.40 12.32
C SER A 224 7.77 -0.01 13.79
N ALA A 225 6.60 0.15 14.40
CA ALA A 225 6.47 0.48 15.82
C ALA A 225 6.99 -0.65 16.72
N ASN A 226 6.63 -1.90 16.41
CA ASN A 226 7.09 -3.07 17.18
C ASN A 226 8.61 -3.23 17.14
N LEU A 227 9.25 -2.86 16.02
CA LEU A 227 10.71 -2.94 15.87
C LEU A 227 11.43 -1.95 16.79
N VAL A 228 10.84 -0.77 17.03
CA VAL A 228 11.37 0.22 17.98
C VAL A 228 11.10 -0.18 19.42
N GLN A 229 9.98 -0.84 19.71
CA GLN A 229 9.67 -1.32 21.06
C GLN A 229 10.60 -2.46 21.51
N TYR A 230 11.12 -3.24 20.55
CA TYR A 230 12.02 -4.35 20.83
C TYR A 230 13.49 -3.91 21.00
N LEU A 231 13.85 -2.72 20.50
CA LEU A 231 15.17 -2.10 20.64
C LEU A 231 15.27 -1.32 21.96
#